data_AF-A0A937M4H0-F1
#
_entry.id   AF-A0A937M4H0-F1
#
_cell.length_a   1.000
_cell.length_b   1.000
_cell.length_c   1.000
_cell.angle_alpha   90.00
_cell.angle_beta   90.00
_cell.angle_gamma   90.00
#
_symmetry.space_group_name_H-M   'P 1'
#
loop_
_entity.id
_entity.type
_entity.pdbx_description
1 polymer ?
#
loop_
_entity_poly.entity_id
_entity_poly.type
_entity_poly.pdbx_seq_one_letter_code
_entity_poly.pdbx_strand_id
1 'polypeptide(L)' 'MRANWLCPQGVTLYLNDRTLFLSLSGENRVLAINIETQEVLGDYATGEAPDGIGYSPLVLQKTISY' A
#
# COMPACT_ATOMS: atom_id res chain seq x y z
N MET A 1 -24.17 7.20 -14.65
CA MET A 1 -23.42 5.99 -14.26
C MET A 1 -21.99 6.42 -14.02
N ARG A 2 -21.53 6.52 -12.76
CA ARG A 2 -20.11 6.78 -12.48
C ARG A 2 -19.40 5.44 -12.58
N ALA A 3 -18.56 5.28 -13.59
CA ALA A 3 -17.55 4.24 -13.55
C ALA A 3 -16.60 4.64 -12.41
N ASN A 4 -16.57 3.85 -11.33
CA ASN A 4 -15.57 3.99 -10.29
C ASN A 4 -14.26 3.50 -10.88
N TRP A 5 -13.52 4.41 -11.52
CA TRP A 5 -12.18 4.10 -12.01
C TRP A 5 -11.24 4.17 -10.80
N LEU A 6 -11.05 3.03 -10.14
CA LEU A 6 -10.06 2.82 -9.08
C LEU A 6 -8.65 3.34 -9.50
N CYS A 7 -8.36 3.31 -10.80
CA CYS A 7 -7.10 3.70 -11.43
C CYS A 7 -5.86 3.15 -10.69
N PRO A 8 -5.63 1.83 -10.74
CA PRO A 8 -4.40 1.20 -10.26
C PRO A 8 -3.18 1.80 -10.97
N GLN A 9 -2.13 2.18 -10.23
CA GLN A 9 -0.92 2.76 -10.82
C GLN A 9 0.36 2.01 -10.44
N GLY A 10 0.62 1.89 -9.13
CA GLY A 10 1.87 1.36 -8.59
C GLY A 10 1.64 0.20 -7.64
N VAL A 11 2.57 -0.74 -7.67
CA VAL A 11 2.59 -1.90 -6.79
C VAL A 11 3.98 -2.12 -6.19
N THR A 12 4.03 -2.56 -4.93
CA THR A 12 5.25 -3.07 -4.30
C THR A 12 4.93 -4.24 -3.37
N LEU A 13 5.86 -5.17 -3.20
CA LEU A 13 5.74 -6.31 -2.30
C LEU A 13 6.41 -6.02 -0.96
N TYR A 14 5.82 -6.48 0.13
CA TYR A 14 6.49 -6.57 1.42
C TYR A 14 7.40 -7.81 1.48
N LEU A 15 8.36 -7.83 2.41
CA LEU A 15 9.36 -8.91 2.55
C LEU A 15 8.82 -10.26 3.04
N ASN A 16 7.51 -10.37 3.31
CA ASN A 16 6.90 -11.61 3.81
C ASN A 16 6.41 -12.55 2.70
N ASP A 17 6.73 -12.27 1.43
CA ASP A 17 6.29 -13.00 0.24
C ASP A 17 4.76 -13.11 0.07
N ARG A 18 3.97 -12.31 0.80
CA ARG A 18 2.50 -12.44 0.83
C ARG A 18 1.74 -11.13 0.69
N THR A 19 2.31 -10.01 1.13
CA THR A 19 1.61 -8.72 1.17
C THR A 19 2.01 -7.84 0.00
N LEU A 20 1.03 -7.47 -0.82
CA LEU A 20 1.14 -6.48 -1.89
C LEU A 20 0.56 -5.15 -1.42
N PHE A 21 1.25 -4.05 -1.69
CA PHE A 21 0.68 -2.71 -1.60
C PHE A 21 0.32 -2.23 -3.01
N LEU A 22 -0.90 -1.71 -3.18
CA LEU A 22 -1.43 -1.19 -4.44
C LEU A 22 -1.92 0.25 -4.25
N SER A 23 -1.46 1.19 -5.07
CA SER A 23 -1.99 2.56 -5.10
C SER A 23 -3.20 2.65 -6.02
N LEU A 24 -4.22 3.37 -5.55
CA LEU A 24 -5.46 3.63 -6.27
C LEU A 24 -5.59 5.14 -6.50
N SER A 25 -5.02 5.62 -7.60
CA SER A 25 -4.96 7.06 -7.91
C SER A 25 -6.34 7.71 -8.03
N GLY A 26 -7.36 6.96 -8.47
CA GLY A 26 -8.71 7.47 -8.60
C GLY A 26 -9.46 7.62 -7.27
N GLU A 27 -8.91 7.05 -6.19
CA GLU A 27 -9.58 6.95 -4.89
C GLU A 27 -8.75 7.47 -3.73
N ASN A 28 -7.55 8.03 -3.99
CA ASN A 28 -6.68 8.62 -2.97
C ASN A 28 -6.42 7.67 -1.79
N ARG A 29 -6.13 6.40 -2.12
CA ARG A 29 -5.84 5.37 -1.12
C ARG A 29 -4.83 4.34 -1.61
N VAL A 30 -4.26 3.60 -0.66
CA VAL A 30 -3.42 2.43 -0.87
C VAL A 30 -4.07 1.23 -0.18
N LEU A 31 -4.14 0.09 -0.86
CA LEU A 31 -4.57 -1.18 -0.29
C LEU A 31 -3.36 -2.05 0.06
N ALA A 32 -3.43 -2.74 1.19
CA ALA A 32 -2.60 -3.91 1.47
C ALA A 32 -3.42 -5.17 1.16
N ILE A 33 -2.87 -6.09 0.36
CA ILE A 33 -3.59 -7.24 -0.18
C ILE A 33 -2.77 -8.50 0.09
N ASN A 34 -3.42 -9.59 0.52
CA ASN A 34 -2.83 -10.92 0.51
C ASN A 34 -2.89 -11.48 -0.90
N ILE A 35 -1.74 -11.79 -1.51
CA ILE A 35 -1.69 -12.25 -2.90
C ILE A 35 -2.22 -13.67 -3.12
N GLU A 36 -2.22 -14.52 -2.09
CA GLU A 36 -2.72 -15.89 -2.19
C GLU A 36 -4.25 -15.93 -2.11
N THR A 37 -4.83 -15.19 -1.17
CA THR A 37 -6.29 -15.19 -0.92
C THR A 37 -7.03 -14.08 -1.64
N GLN A 38 -6.32 -13.08 -2.16
CA GLN A 38 -6.86 -11.84 -2.76
C GLN A 38 -7.65 -10.98 -1.76
N GLU A 39 -7.51 -11.22 -0.46
CA GLU A 39 -8.17 -10.46 0.59
C GLU A 39 -7.46 -9.13 0.83
N VAL A 40 -8.26 -8.08 1.06
CA VAL A 40 -7.75 -6.78 1.50
C VAL A 40 -7.42 -6.87 2.98
N LEU A 41 -6.13 -6.77 3.30
CA LEU A 41 -5.58 -6.78 4.65
C LEU A 41 -5.63 -5.40 5.32
N GLY A 42 -5.68 -4.33 4.51
CA GLY A 42 -5.73 -2.96 5.00
C GLY A 42 -6.07 -1.97 3.90
N ASP A 43 -6.65 -0.84 4.31
CA ASP A 43 -7.01 0.30 3.46
C ASP A 43 -6.51 1.58 4.13
N TYR A 44 -5.70 2.34 3.41
CA TYR A 44 -5.00 3.50 3.92
C TYR A 44 -5.24 4.72 3.02
N ALA A 45 -5.79 5.78 3.59
CA ALA A 45 -5.95 7.05 2.89
C ALA A 45 -4.58 7.67 2.54
N THR A 46 -4.51 8.36 1.40
CA THR A 46 -3.34 9.12 0.94
C THR A 46 -3.70 10.59 0.67
N GLY A 47 -2.74 11.33 0.12
CA GLY A 47 -3.03 12.56 -0.62
C GLY A 47 -3.65 12.27 -2.01
N GLU A 48 -3.69 13.29 -2.86
CA GLU A 48 -4.29 13.18 -4.19
C GLU A 48 -3.47 12.29 -5.14
N ALA A 49 -4.18 11.43 -5.87
CA ALA A 49 -3.67 10.65 -7.00
C ALA A 49 -2.32 9.93 -6.75
N PRO A 50 -2.24 9.03 -5.75
CA PRO A 50 -1.03 8.24 -5.52
C PRO A 50 -0.69 7.39 -6.75
N ASP A 51 0.58 7.41 -7.15
CA ASP A 51 1.10 6.66 -8.29
C ASP A 51 2.07 5.57 -7.79
N GLY A 52 3.35 5.90 -7.58
CA GLY A 52 4.34 4.95 -7.07
C GLY A 52 4.25 4.70 -5.56
N ILE A 53 4.71 3.52 -5.13
CA ILE A 53 4.89 3.17 -3.71
C ILE A 53 6.34 2.75 -3.50
N GLY A 54 6.98 3.32 -2.47
CA GLY A 54 8.24 2.85 -1.93
C GLY A 54 8.12 2.67 -0.42
N TYR A 55 8.72 1.60 0.12
CA TYR A 55 8.80 1.39 1.56
C TYR A 55 10.24 1.04 1.94
N SER A 56 10.61 1.38 3.17
CA SER A 56 11.89 0.97 3.75
C SER A 56 11.65 -0.18 4.72
N PRO A 57 12.38 -1.30 4.61
CA PRO A 57 12.34 -2.36 5.61
C PRO A 57 13.17 -2.00 6.86
N LEU A 58 13.85 -0.85 6.88
CA LEU A 58 14.68 -0.44 8.00
C LEU A 58 13.83 -0.16 9.24
N VAL A 59 13.97 -0.99 10.27
CA VAL A 59 13.40 -0.76 11.58
C VAL A 59 14.42 -0.02 12.44
N LEU A 60 14.11 1.21 12.85
CA LEU A 60 14.95 1.98 13.76
C LEU A 60 14.78 1.47 15.19
N GLN A 61 15.86 0.96 15.79
CA GLN A 61 15.90 0.67 17.22
C GLN A 61 16.36 1.91 17.97
N LYS A 62 15.57 2.36 18.96
CA LYS A 62 15.97 3.46 19.84
C LYS A 62 17.09 2.97 20.76
N THR A 63 18.32 3.43 20.53
CA THR A 63 19.50 3.00 21.31
C THR A 63 19.72 3.82 22.60
N ILE A 64 18.83 4.78 22.91
CA ILE A 64 18.97 5.64 24.09
C ILE A 64 18.09 5.10 25.22
N SER A 65 18.75 4.54 26.24
CA SER A 65 18.21 4.34 27.58
C SER A 65 18.41 5.62 28.39
N TYR A 66 17.37 6.07 29.09
CA TYR A 66 17.47 7.14 30.10
C TYR A 66 17.90 6.56 31.45
#